data_AF-A0A257GKA8-F1
#
_entry.id   AF-A0A257GKA8-F1
#
_cell.length_a   1.000
_cell.length_b   1.000
_cell.length_c   1.000
_cell.angle_alpha   90.00
_cell.angle_beta   90.00
_cell.angle_gamma   90.00
#
_symmetry.space_group_name_H-M   'P 1'
#
loop_
_entity.id
_entity.type
_entity.pdbx_description
1 polymer ?
#
loop_
_entity_poly.entity_id
_entity_poly.type
_entity_poly.pdbx_seq_one_letter_code
_entity_poly.pdbx_strand_id
1 'polypeptide(L)' 'MTKHRADHRTAPTGSRVKNFLRLEHSPSAAPRALHQRPQTTDDAKRLQHFLRIARGQQA' A
#
# COMPACT_ATOMS: atom_id res chain seq x y z
N MET A 1 -23.20 -4.39 3.66
CA MET A 1 -22.45 -3.40 4.47
C MET A 1 -21.02 -3.84 4.55
N THR A 2 -20.11 -3.22 3.80
CA THR A 2 -18.71 -3.63 3.85
C THR A 2 -17.94 -2.74 4.83
N LYS A 3 -17.30 -3.38 5.82
CA LYS A 3 -16.58 -2.73 6.93
C LYS A 3 -15.12 -2.44 6.58
N HIS A 4 -14.65 -2.85 5.40
CA HIS A 4 -13.24 -2.84 5.06
C HIS A 4 -12.81 -1.50 4.44
N ARG A 5 -11.71 -0.93 4.96
CA ARG A 5 -11.08 0.27 4.40
C ARG A 5 -10.70 0.14 2.92
N ALA A 6 -10.48 -1.08 2.43
CA ALA A 6 -10.19 -1.36 1.03
C ALA A 6 -11.37 -1.04 0.09
N ASP A 7 -12.60 -1.09 0.61
CA ASP A 7 -13.82 -0.83 -0.17
C ASP A 7 -14.14 0.66 -0.24
N HIS A 8 -13.52 1.47 0.64
CA HIS A 8 -13.64 2.93 0.67
C HIS A 8 -12.43 3.61 0.03
N ARG A 9 -12.01 3.16 -1.15
CA ARG A 9 -10.91 3.79 -1.90
C ARG A 9 -11.33 5.17 -2.40
N THR A 10 -11.04 6.19 -1.59
CA THR A 10 -11.14 7.59 -2.03
C THR A 10 -10.02 7.87 -3.01
N ALA A 11 -10.37 8.35 -4.22
CA ALA A 11 -9.38 8.76 -5.19
C ALA A 11 -8.44 9.82 -4.57
N PRO A 12 -7.11 9.71 -4.75
CA PRO A 12 -6.19 10.71 -4.24
C PRO A 12 -6.46 12.06 -4.93
N THR A 13 -6.59 13.12 -4.14
CA THR A 13 -6.74 14.49 -4.64
C THR A 13 -5.43 14.96 -5.28
N GLY A 14 -5.51 15.94 -6.19
CA GLY A 14 -4.33 16.47 -6.89
C GLY A 14 -3.24 17.01 -5.96
N SER A 15 -3.58 17.45 -4.74
CA SER A 15 -2.61 17.87 -3.73
C SER A 15 -1.78 16.72 -3.17
N ARG A 16 -2.36 15.52 -2.99
CA ARG A 16 -1.61 14.32 -2.59
C ARG A 16 -0.61 13.90 -3.66
N VAL A 17 -1.01 13.95 -4.93
CA VAL A 17 -0.12 13.62 -6.06
C VAL A 17 1.04 14.61 -6.12
N LYS A 18 0.78 15.91 -5.97
CA LYS A 18 1.84 16.94 -5.91
C LYS A 18 2.83 16.71 -4.77
N ASN A 19 2.33 16.37 -3.57
CA ASN A 19 3.19 16.09 -2.43
C ASN A 19 4.00 14.80 -2.62
N PHE A 20 3.40 13.77 -3.22
CA PHE A 20 4.13 12.55 -3.58
C PHE A 20 5.29 12.86 -4.53
N LEU A 21 5.03 13.58 -5.63
CA LEU A 21 6.08 13.97 -6.57
C LEU A 21 7.16 14.83 -5.89
N ARG A 22 6.79 15.75 -5.00
CA ARG A 22 7.77 16.53 -4.24
C ARG A 22 8.69 15.66 -3.39
N LEU A 23 8.15 14.63 -2.75
CA LEU A 23 8.94 13.69 -1.94
C LEU A 23 9.83 12.82 -2.81
N GLU A 24 9.34 12.33 -3.95
CA GLU A 24 10.11 11.52 -4.90
C GLU A 24 11.29 12.30 -5.52
N HIS A 25 11.11 13.57 -5.83
CA HIS A 25 12.17 14.43 -6.39
C HIS A 25 13.06 15.07 -5.33
N SER A 26 12.80 14.81 -4.04
CA SER A 26 13.64 15.30 -2.96
C SER A 26 15.01 14.61 -3.02
N PRO A 27 16.14 15.31 -2.79
CA PRO A 27 17.48 14.72 -2.76
C PRO A 27 17.69 13.73 -1.61
N SER A 28 16.67 13.49 -0.79
CA SER A 28 16.64 12.49 0.27
C SER A 28 16.80 11.07 -0.30
N ALA A 29 17.65 10.26 0.32
CA ALA A 29 17.78 8.84 -0.01
C ALA A 29 16.57 7.99 0.44
N ALA A 30 15.67 8.55 1.26
CA ALA A 30 14.59 7.81 1.90
C ALA A 30 13.54 7.22 0.92
N PRO A 31 13.05 7.95 -0.12
CA PRO A 31 12.12 7.38 -1.09
C PRO A 31 12.77 6.22 -1.85
N ARG A 32 14.02 6.39 -2.29
CA ARG A 32 14.78 5.35 -2.99
C ARG A 32 14.98 4.10 -2.12
N ALA A 33 15.31 4.28 -0.84
CA ALA A 33 15.44 3.20 0.12
C ALA A 33 14.12 2.47 0.39
N LEU A 34 12.98 3.17 0.38
CA LEU A 34 11.66 2.56 0.52
C LEU A 34 11.28 1.73 -0.71
N HIS A 35 11.54 2.22 -1.92
CA HIS A 35 11.28 1.49 -3.17
C HIS A 35 12.18 0.27 -3.34
N GLN A 36 13.44 0.39 -2.92
CA GLN A 36 14.42 -0.70 -2.99
C GLN A 36 14.35 -1.63 -1.78
N ARG A 37 13.48 -1.36 -0.80
CA ARG A 37 13.37 -2.18 0.40
C ARG A 37 12.99 -3.60 -0.02
N PRO A 38 13.80 -4.62 0.33
CA PRO A 38 13.43 -6.01 0.10
C PRO A 38 12.09 -6.28 0.78
N GLN A 39 11.08 -6.63 -0.02
CA GLN A 39 9.81 -7.10 0.50
C GLN A 39 10.10 -8.45 1.16
N THR A 40 9.99 -8.53 2.48
CA THR A 40 10.22 -9.79 3.18
C THR A 40 9.08 -10.75 2.84
N THR A 41 9.38 -12.04 2.78
CA THR A 41 8.43 -13.10 2.41
C THR A 41 7.18 -13.11 3.29
N ASP A 42 7.26 -12.54 4.50
CA ASP A 42 6.14 -12.42 5.43
C ASP A 42 5.07 -11.42 5.00
N ASP A 43 5.44 -10.32 4.32
CA ASP A 43 4.47 -9.34 3.83
C ASP A 43 3.61 -9.93 2.71
N ALA A 44 4.21 -10.75 1.84
CA ALA A 44 3.50 -11.49 0.80
C ALA A 44 2.53 -12.53 1.40
N LYS A 45 2.95 -13.27 2.44
CA LYS A 45 2.08 -14.22 3.15
C LYS A 45 0.90 -13.54 3.83
N ARG A 46 1.12 -12.39 4.47
CA ARG A 46 0.05 -11.58 5.09
C ARG A 46 -0.97 -11.12 4.05
N LEU A 47 -0.51 -10.65 2.89
CA LEU A 47 -1.40 -10.24 1.81
C LEU A 47 -2.22 -11.42 1.26
N GLN A 48 -1.58 -12.58 1.05
CA GLN A 48 -2.28 -13.79 0.61
C GLN A 48 -3.33 -14.25 1.63
N HIS A 49 -2.99 -14.22 2.92
CA HIS A 49 -3.92 -14.58 4.00
C HIS A 49 -5.12 -13.63 4.04
N PHE A 50 -4.86 -12.32 3.95
CA PHE A 50 -5.92 -11.32 3.84
C PHE A 50 -6.86 -11.59 2.65
N LEU A 51 -6.30 -11.90 1.47
CA LEU A 51 -7.09 -12.21 0.28
C LEU A 51 -7.89 -13.51 0.42
N ARG A 52 -7.37 -14.52 1.13
CA ARG A 52 -8.11 -15.77 1.42
C ARG A 52 -9.30 -15.51 2.32
N ILE A 53 -9.13 -14.73 3.39
CA ILE A 53 -10.24 -14.32 4.28
C ILE A 53 -11.28 -13.52 3.48
N ALA A 54 -10.85 -12.52 2.71
CA ALA A 54 -11.74 -11.68 1.92
C ALA A 54 -12.55 -12.48 0.87
N ARG A 55 -11.98 -13.58 0.37
CA ARG A 55 -12.64 -14.51 -0.56
C ARG A 55 -13.42 -15.63 0.13
N GLY A 56 -13.49 -15.64 1.46
CA GLY A 56 -14.20 -16.67 2.23
C GLY A 56 -13.54 -18.06 2.18
N GLN A 57 -12.25 -18.15 1.83
CA GLN A 57 -11.52 -19.42 1.72
C GLN A 57 -10.92 -19.89 3.05
N GLN A 58 -10.92 -19.03 4.07
CA GLN A 58 -10.59 -19.37 5.45
C GLN A 58 -11.63 -18.70 6.36
N ALA A 59 -12.29 -19.50 7.18
CA ALA A 59 -13.18 -19.08 8.27
C ALA A 59 -12.46 -19.23 9.60
#